data_AF-A0A7S4B550-F1
#
_entry.id   AF-A0A7S4B550-F1
#
_cell.length_a   1.000
_cell.length_b   1.000
_cell.length_c   1.000
_cell.angle_alpha   90.00
_cell.angle_beta   90.00
_cell.angle_gamma   90.00
#
_symmetry.space_group_name_H-M   'P 1'
#
loop_
_entity.id
_entity.type
_entity.pdbx_description
1 polymer ?
#
loop_
_entity_poly.entity_id
_entity_poly.type
_entity_poly.pdbx_seq_one_letter_code
_entity_poly.pdbx_strand_id
1 'polypeptide(L)'
;MSANIQLQTWIRWSSAPANCNERIVWSGSPAGIGSQLHSLADTLSVALSRGHARLDYDSICFNAQSHWLQCPHGSRQLFLAGGLNCTKASSCLSCYFIVPPPAASSCEKHSKIFRMSTNAADFKFLLRYPGPLNMSKFMSYAYLVDFLIRPNLEMQRLIALTADKALPWWGSRPFIGLHVRTGDKKREAPVHALSEYKVVLERVAMTSGINTVLLTGSLSDDEKRAYAKILASSSQGIRVSYIPSIAFSRFSCPGSIVLAFFVEVFLLRECSYFIGTQSSNVGRLVYELMAAKSHRLPLMHDMDNAFWFVAGDGIDMSNIFRKAYGHDAAVTSSLNAGQKGMEHLPDKAPPRAPLLSREGHDGGPPRLPGPPRRGV
;
A
#
# COMPACT_ATOMS: atom_id res chain seq x y z
N MET A 1 -20.27 17.71 -13.58
CA MET A 1 -18.86 17.73 -13.14
C MET A 1 -18.66 16.51 -12.25
N SER A 2 -17.62 15.68 -12.41
CA SER A 2 -17.47 14.48 -11.56
C SER A 2 -17.20 14.89 -10.11
N ALA A 3 -17.67 14.09 -9.15
CA ALA A 3 -17.48 14.38 -7.71
C ALA A 3 -16.00 14.54 -7.32
N ASN A 4 -15.10 13.81 -8.00
CA ASN A 4 -13.65 13.99 -7.85
C ASN A 4 -13.24 15.40 -8.28
N ILE A 5 -13.64 15.89 -9.46
CA ILE A 5 -13.29 17.25 -9.91
C ILE A 5 -13.77 18.30 -8.90
N GLN A 6 -14.99 18.15 -8.36
CA GLN A 6 -15.53 19.07 -7.36
C GLN A 6 -14.72 19.06 -6.06
N LEU A 7 -14.36 17.88 -5.54
CA LEU A 7 -13.49 17.77 -4.36
C LEU A 7 -12.10 18.35 -4.63
N GLN A 8 -11.50 18.06 -5.79
CA GLN A 8 -10.17 18.56 -6.16
C GLN A 8 -10.17 20.08 -6.29
N THR A 9 -11.23 20.64 -6.86
CA THR A 9 -11.45 22.09 -6.97
C THR A 9 -11.65 22.69 -5.58
N TRP A 10 -12.44 22.03 -4.74
CA TRP A 10 -12.69 22.47 -3.38
C TRP A 10 -11.43 22.41 -2.52
N ILE A 11 -10.59 21.39 -2.63
CA ILE A 11 -9.29 21.34 -1.94
C ILE A 11 -8.42 22.50 -2.41
N ARG A 12 -8.31 22.74 -3.73
CA ARG A 12 -7.55 23.87 -4.27
C ARG A 12 -8.06 25.22 -3.80
N TRP A 13 -9.38 25.40 -3.78
CA TRP A 13 -10.03 26.63 -3.34
C TRP A 13 -9.88 26.83 -1.83
N SER A 14 -10.09 25.76 -1.07
CA SER A 14 -9.89 25.78 0.38
C SER A 14 -8.46 26.14 0.67
N SER A 15 -7.47 25.64 -0.08
CA SER A 15 -6.06 26.02 0.06
C SER A 15 -5.70 27.45 -0.37
N ALA A 16 -6.63 28.24 -0.89
CA ALA A 16 -6.38 29.65 -1.19
C ALA A 16 -6.29 30.48 0.12
N PRO A 17 -5.44 31.53 0.16
CA PRO A 17 -5.03 32.22 1.39
C PRO A 17 -6.09 33.21 1.96
N ALA A 18 -7.35 32.81 2.07
CA ALA A 18 -8.41 33.71 2.55
C ALA A 18 -8.30 34.06 4.06
N ASN A 19 -7.60 33.25 4.86
CA ASN A 19 -7.45 33.51 6.30
C ASN A 19 -6.16 32.91 6.86
N CYS A 20 -5.08 33.70 6.96
CA CYS A 20 -3.76 33.24 7.39
C CYS A 20 -3.56 33.18 8.92
N ASN A 21 -4.62 33.17 9.72
CA ASN A 21 -4.49 33.22 11.17
C ASN A 21 -4.17 31.87 11.84
N GLU A 22 -4.51 30.75 11.19
CA GLU A 22 -4.35 29.40 11.76
C GLU A 22 -3.66 28.44 10.77
N ARG A 23 -2.76 27.61 11.28
CA ARG A 23 -1.95 26.66 10.50
C ARG A 23 -2.02 25.28 11.13
N ILE A 24 -2.29 24.25 10.33
CA ILE A 24 -2.10 22.85 10.75
C ILE A 24 -0.76 22.35 10.22
N VAL A 25 0.02 21.73 11.09
CA VAL A 25 1.33 21.17 10.76
C VAL A 25 1.31 19.66 10.93
N TRP A 26 1.68 18.95 9.86
CA TRP A 26 1.96 17.52 9.91
C TRP A 26 3.44 17.27 10.24
N SER A 27 3.70 16.48 11.27
CA SER A 27 5.05 16.15 11.76
C SER A 27 5.58 14.78 11.32
N GLY A 28 4.83 14.06 10.46
CA GLY A 28 5.14 12.71 10.05
C GLY A 28 5.11 11.66 11.17
N SER A 29 5.29 10.40 10.76
CA SER A 29 5.21 9.22 11.63
C SER A 29 6.41 8.31 11.34
N PRO A 30 7.00 7.65 12.36
CA PRO A 30 8.10 6.69 12.15
C PRO A 30 7.65 5.39 11.45
N ALA A 31 6.37 5.25 11.12
CA ALA A 31 5.83 4.08 10.45
C ALA A 31 6.22 4.01 8.96
N GLY A 32 5.93 2.87 8.31
CA GLY A 32 6.21 2.69 6.88
C GLY A 32 5.45 3.67 5.97
N ILE A 33 5.88 3.78 4.71
CA ILE A 33 5.41 4.78 3.72
C ILE A 33 3.87 4.83 3.63
N GLY A 34 3.20 3.68 3.53
CA GLY A 34 1.74 3.63 3.49
C GLY A 34 1.08 4.25 4.73
N SER A 35 1.61 4.00 5.93
CA SER A 35 1.08 4.57 7.17
C SER A 35 1.30 6.09 7.24
N GLN A 36 2.43 6.58 6.75
CA GLN A 36 2.72 8.01 6.69
C GLN A 36 1.76 8.72 5.72
N LEU A 37 1.44 8.10 4.58
CA LEU A 37 0.46 8.63 3.63
C LEU A 37 -0.95 8.70 4.21
N HIS A 38 -1.37 7.66 4.94
CA HIS A 38 -2.66 7.68 5.64
C HIS A 38 -2.69 8.75 6.72
N SER A 39 -1.67 8.82 7.58
CA SER A 39 -1.56 9.89 8.59
C SER A 39 -1.61 11.29 7.96
N LEU A 40 -1.01 11.45 6.78
CA LEU A 40 -1.06 12.70 6.06
C LEU A 40 -2.47 13.00 5.52
N ALA A 41 -3.15 12.01 4.95
CA ALA A 41 -4.54 12.11 4.51
C ALA A 41 -5.48 12.46 5.67
N ASP A 42 -5.28 11.84 6.83
CA ASP A 42 -6.05 12.14 8.05
C ASP A 42 -5.86 13.60 8.48
N THR A 43 -4.61 14.06 8.50
CA THR A 43 -4.29 15.45 8.87
C THR A 43 -4.90 16.44 7.88
N LEU A 44 -4.83 16.16 6.58
CA LEU A 44 -5.47 16.99 5.56
C LEU A 44 -6.99 16.99 5.72
N SER A 45 -7.61 15.84 5.98
CA SER A 45 -9.06 15.74 6.19
C SER A 45 -9.51 16.55 7.41
N VAL A 46 -8.76 16.52 8.52
CA VAL A 46 -9.04 17.38 9.68
C VAL A 46 -8.89 18.86 9.33
N ALA A 47 -7.84 19.25 8.60
CA ALA A 47 -7.68 20.63 8.15
C ALA A 47 -8.87 21.10 7.33
N LEU A 48 -9.26 20.30 6.34
CA LEU A 48 -10.41 20.52 5.48
C LEU A 48 -11.73 20.62 6.29
N SER A 49 -11.94 19.77 7.29
CA SER A 49 -13.15 19.77 8.13
C SER A 49 -13.31 21.03 8.98
N ARG A 50 -12.21 21.67 9.35
CA ARG A 50 -12.20 22.91 10.15
C ARG A 50 -12.27 24.17 9.28
N GLY A 51 -12.43 24.02 7.98
CA GLY A 51 -12.31 25.12 7.03
C GLY A 51 -10.88 25.70 7.00
N HIS A 52 -9.89 24.97 7.51
CA HIS A 52 -8.51 25.37 7.40
C HIS A 52 -8.01 25.03 6.00
N ALA A 53 -7.64 26.10 5.31
CA ALA A 53 -6.99 26.07 4.02
C ALA A 53 -5.65 25.34 4.00
N ARG A 54 -4.96 25.38 5.15
CA ARG A 54 -3.51 25.38 5.19
C ARG A 54 -2.98 24.16 5.93
N LEU A 55 -2.51 23.21 5.15
CA LEU A 55 -1.65 22.15 5.62
C LEU A 55 -0.20 22.53 5.31
N ASP A 56 0.59 22.71 6.36
CA ASP A 56 2.02 22.86 6.21
C ASP A 56 2.75 21.60 6.64
N TYR A 57 3.89 21.39 6.00
CA TYR A 57 4.72 20.21 6.19
C TYR A 57 6.06 20.67 6.77
N ASP A 58 6.40 20.20 7.97
CA ASP A 58 7.71 20.54 8.56
C ASP A 58 8.85 19.90 7.74
N SER A 59 8.62 18.71 7.18
CA SER A 59 9.42 18.11 6.11
C SER A 59 8.69 16.87 5.57
N ILE A 60 8.58 16.70 4.25
CA ILE A 60 8.12 15.44 3.65
C ILE A 60 9.35 14.66 3.21
N CYS A 61 9.97 13.95 4.15
CA CYS A 61 11.06 13.02 3.85
C CYS A 61 10.60 11.62 4.24
N PHE A 62 10.21 10.82 3.24
CA PHE A 62 9.95 9.41 3.45
C PHE A 62 11.30 8.70 3.52
N ASN A 63 11.71 8.28 4.73
CA ASN A 63 12.87 7.39 4.86
C ASN A 63 12.40 5.93 4.93
N ALA A 64 13.08 5.05 4.19
CA ALA A 64 12.90 3.61 4.24
C ALA A 64 13.54 2.97 5.49
N GLN A 65 14.44 3.66 6.18
CA GLN A 65 15.02 3.26 7.46
C GLN A 65 14.67 4.31 8.52
N SER A 66 14.31 3.87 9.72
CA SER A 66 13.73 4.63 10.84
C SER A 66 14.56 5.79 11.43
N HIS A 67 15.55 6.32 10.72
CA HIS A 67 16.30 7.50 11.12
C HIS A 67 15.94 8.66 10.20
N TRP A 68 15.32 9.70 10.74
CA TRP A 68 15.11 10.97 10.04
C TRP A 68 16.47 11.54 9.61
N LEU A 69 16.86 11.31 8.36
CA LEU A 69 17.82 12.20 7.72
C LEU A 69 17.03 13.45 7.42
N GLN A 70 17.18 14.45 8.30
CA GLN A 70 16.86 15.83 7.95
C GLN A 70 17.36 16.05 6.52
N CYS A 71 16.47 16.48 5.61
CA CYS A 71 16.97 17.05 4.37
C CYS A 71 17.92 18.17 4.80
N PRO A 72 19.23 18.11 4.46
CA PRO A 72 20.22 19.05 5.01
C PRO A 72 19.94 20.51 4.59
N HIS A 73 18.99 20.70 3.68
CA HIS A 73 18.44 21.98 3.30
C HIS A 73 16.96 21.96 3.66
N GLY A 74 16.58 22.72 4.71
CA GLY A 74 15.21 22.79 5.21
C GLY A 74 14.18 22.89 4.08
N SER A 75 13.06 22.20 4.27
CA SER A 75 11.91 22.06 3.36
C SER A 75 11.33 23.39 2.81
N ARG A 76 11.77 24.55 3.29
CA ARG A 76 11.28 25.88 2.87
C ARG A 76 11.61 26.27 1.43
N GLN A 77 12.62 25.68 0.78
CA GLN A 77 13.04 26.09 -0.57
C GLN A 77 12.54 25.20 -1.73
N LEU A 78 11.88 24.08 -1.45
CA LEU A 78 11.62 23.03 -2.46
C LEU A 78 10.21 23.03 -3.06
N PHE A 79 9.40 24.03 -2.75
CA PHE A 79 7.98 24.06 -3.14
C PHE A 79 7.59 25.26 -4.02
N LEU A 80 8.53 26.13 -4.41
CA LEU A 80 8.22 27.20 -5.36
C LEU A 80 8.19 26.65 -6.79
N ALA A 81 7.01 26.79 -7.39
CA ALA A 81 6.68 26.92 -8.82
C ALA A 81 7.50 26.10 -9.85
N GLY A 82 6.76 25.46 -10.77
CA GLY A 82 7.26 24.69 -11.90
C GLY A 82 8.65 25.10 -12.41
N GLY A 83 9.57 24.14 -12.35
CA GLY A 83 10.89 24.24 -12.97
C GLY A 83 11.99 24.74 -12.02
N LEU A 84 12.44 23.88 -11.11
CA LEU A 84 13.79 24.01 -10.56
C LEU A 84 14.50 22.67 -10.66
N ASN A 85 15.64 22.68 -11.37
CA ASN A 85 16.56 21.56 -11.45
C ASN A 85 17.00 21.17 -10.04
N CYS A 86 16.58 19.99 -9.60
CA CYS A 86 17.04 19.39 -8.35
C CYS A 86 18.50 18.92 -8.55
N THR A 87 19.45 19.86 -8.54
CA THR A 87 20.86 19.63 -8.89
C THR A 87 21.70 18.99 -7.79
N LYS A 88 21.14 18.74 -6.60
CA LYS A 88 21.81 18.03 -5.52
C LYS A 88 20.93 16.93 -4.94
N ALA A 89 21.56 15.77 -4.72
CA ALA A 89 21.02 14.46 -4.37
C ALA A 89 20.17 14.41 -3.08
N SER A 90 19.06 15.15 -3.05
CA SER A 90 18.03 15.02 -2.03
C SER A 90 16.85 14.26 -2.60
N SER A 91 16.45 13.21 -1.89
CA SER A 91 15.31 12.33 -2.19
C SER A 91 13.97 13.02 -1.95
N CYS A 92 13.74 14.15 -2.61
CA CYS A 92 12.53 14.94 -2.42
C CYS A 92 11.39 14.38 -3.28
N LEU A 93 10.28 14.01 -2.63
CA LEU A 93 9.05 13.62 -3.32
C LEU A 93 8.50 14.72 -4.24
N SER A 94 8.82 15.98 -4.00
CA SER A 94 8.44 17.09 -4.90
C SER A 94 8.93 16.90 -6.33
N CYS A 95 9.99 16.10 -6.54
CA CYS A 95 10.48 15.75 -7.86
C CYS A 95 9.58 14.76 -8.62
N TYR A 96 8.64 14.09 -7.93
CA TYR A 96 7.81 13.01 -8.51
C TYR A 96 6.31 13.18 -8.27
N PHE A 97 5.92 14.05 -7.35
CA PHE A 97 4.53 14.28 -6.97
C PHE A 97 4.16 15.75 -7.13
N ILE A 98 2.90 15.99 -7.52
CA ILE A 98 2.35 17.34 -7.55
C ILE A 98 2.10 17.75 -6.10
N VAL A 99 3.03 18.51 -5.53
CA VAL A 99 2.85 19.11 -4.22
C VAL A 99 1.91 20.30 -4.36
N PRO A 100 0.91 20.46 -3.48
CA PRO A 100 0.14 21.69 -3.40
C PRO A 100 1.09 22.88 -3.27
N PRO A 101 0.87 23.99 -4.00
CA PRO A 101 1.74 25.15 -3.90
C PRO A 101 1.82 25.62 -2.44
N PRO A 102 3.02 25.99 -1.95
CA PRO A 102 3.18 26.57 -0.63
C PRO A 102 2.45 27.92 -0.61
N ALA A 103 2.00 28.34 0.56
CA ALA A 103 1.36 29.64 0.71
C ALA A 103 2.25 30.75 0.12
N ALA A 104 1.62 31.75 -0.51
CA ALA A 104 2.30 32.96 -0.94
C ALA A 104 3.05 33.58 0.26
N SER A 105 4.20 34.19 0.00
CA SER A 105 5.10 34.79 1.00
C SER A 105 4.47 35.89 1.86
N SER A 106 3.25 36.34 1.55
CA SER A 106 2.53 37.35 2.30
C SER A 106 1.97 36.90 3.66
N CYS A 107 2.07 35.61 4.01
CA CYS A 107 1.52 35.04 5.25
C CYS A 107 2.58 34.65 6.29
N GLU A 108 3.46 35.56 6.69
CA GLU A 108 4.52 35.28 7.70
C GLU A 108 4.08 35.50 9.16
N LYS A 109 2.97 36.21 9.42
CA LYS A 109 2.48 36.50 10.78
C LYS A 109 1.35 35.54 11.19
N HIS A 110 1.71 34.38 11.70
CA HIS A 110 0.75 33.42 12.26
C HIS A 110 0.63 33.56 13.77
N SER A 111 -0.61 33.60 14.29
CA SER A 111 -0.89 33.67 15.73
C SER A 111 -1.16 32.32 16.37
N LYS A 112 -1.55 31.28 15.62
CA LYS A 112 -1.79 29.92 16.15
C LYS A 112 -1.29 28.81 15.22
N ILE A 113 -0.49 27.90 15.77
CA ILE A 113 -0.01 26.69 15.10
C ILE A 113 -0.62 25.48 15.80
N PHE A 114 -1.41 24.70 15.07
CA PHE A 114 -1.93 23.41 15.53
C PHE A 114 -1.03 22.30 15.02
N ARG A 115 -0.28 21.67 15.92
CA ARG A 115 0.47 20.45 15.60
C ARG A 115 -0.45 19.27 15.82
N MET A 116 -0.77 18.55 14.74
CA MET A 116 -1.57 17.34 14.88
C MET A 116 -0.67 16.20 15.37
N SER A 117 -0.94 15.73 16.57
CA SER A 117 -0.41 14.45 17.05
C SER A 117 -1.24 13.31 16.44
N THR A 118 -0.67 12.13 16.29
CA THR A 118 -1.37 10.93 15.79
C THR A 118 -2.44 10.38 16.76
N ASN A 119 -2.94 11.19 17.71
CA ASN A 119 -3.90 10.75 18.72
C ASN A 119 -5.30 10.57 18.11
N ALA A 120 -5.89 9.40 18.33
CA ALA A 120 -7.20 9.00 17.83
C ALA A 120 -8.35 9.97 18.19
N ALA A 121 -8.23 10.76 19.25
CA ALA A 121 -9.25 11.72 19.67
C ALA A 121 -9.51 12.83 18.62
N ASP A 122 -8.49 13.22 17.86
CA ASP A 122 -8.62 14.24 16.81
C ASP A 122 -9.31 13.70 15.53
N PHE A 123 -9.45 12.38 15.42
CA PHE A 123 -9.94 11.72 14.21
C PHE A 123 -11.46 11.63 14.14
N LYS A 124 -12.19 11.92 15.24
CA LYS A 124 -13.67 12.01 15.24
C LYS A 124 -14.22 13.00 14.20
N PHE A 125 -13.39 13.94 13.75
CA PHE A 125 -13.73 14.93 12.71
C PHE A 125 -13.71 14.35 11.28
N LEU A 126 -12.97 13.25 11.04
CA LEU A 126 -12.89 12.61 9.72
C LEU A 126 -14.26 12.14 9.20
N LEU A 127 -15.18 11.85 10.11
CA LEU A 127 -16.50 11.31 9.80
C LEU A 127 -17.59 12.36 9.60
N ARG A 128 -17.29 13.63 9.86
CA ARG A 128 -18.22 14.74 9.70
C ARG A 128 -17.91 15.58 8.47
N TYR A 129 -17.23 15.03 7.48
CA TYR A 129 -17.03 15.75 6.23
C TYR A 129 -18.38 15.83 5.49
N PRO A 130 -19.10 16.97 5.53
CA PRO A 130 -20.36 17.14 4.85
C PRO A 130 -19.99 17.69 3.47
N GLY A 131 -19.28 16.88 2.69
CA GLY A 131 -19.03 17.24 1.31
C GLY A 131 -20.38 17.46 0.65
N PRO A 132 -20.56 18.49 -0.19
CA PRO A 132 -21.84 18.79 -0.87
C PRO A 132 -22.30 17.69 -1.85
N LEU A 133 -21.65 16.52 -1.84
CA LEU A 133 -21.63 15.53 -2.91
C LEU A 133 -22.30 14.20 -2.55
N ASN A 134 -22.91 14.08 -1.37
CA ASN A 134 -23.58 12.85 -0.91
C ASN A 134 -22.70 11.59 -1.12
N MET A 135 -21.40 11.71 -0.89
CA MET A 135 -20.43 10.64 -1.09
C MET A 135 -20.25 9.81 0.18
N SER A 136 -19.96 8.53 0.02
CA SER A 136 -19.56 7.71 1.17
C SER A 136 -18.22 8.20 1.74
N LYS A 137 -18.06 8.03 3.06
CA LYS A 137 -16.83 8.37 3.80
C LYS A 137 -15.58 7.77 3.15
N PHE A 138 -15.68 6.51 2.71
CA PHE A 138 -14.61 5.83 2.01
C PHE A 138 -14.23 6.51 0.70
N MET A 139 -15.21 6.89 -0.12
CA MET A 139 -14.93 7.54 -1.40
C MET A 139 -14.31 8.93 -1.23
N SER A 140 -14.75 9.69 -0.22
CA SER A 140 -14.13 10.98 0.11
C SER A 140 -12.67 10.83 0.53
N TYR A 141 -12.38 9.85 1.38
CA TYR A 141 -11.02 9.54 1.79
C TYR A 141 -10.15 9.05 0.62
N ALA A 142 -10.68 8.17 -0.23
CA ALA A 142 -10.02 7.68 -1.42
C ALA A 142 -9.59 8.81 -2.38
N TYR A 143 -10.48 9.78 -2.65
CA TYR A 143 -10.10 10.94 -3.47
C TYR A 143 -9.08 11.85 -2.80
N LEU A 144 -9.09 11.94 -1.47
CA LEU A 144 -8.09 12.70 -0.72
C LEU A 144 -6.70 12.08 -0.84
N VAL A 145 -6.63 10.76 -0.69
CA VAL A 145 -5.40 9.98 -0.88
C VAL A 145 -4.90 10.14 -2.31
N ASP A 146 -5.77 9.97 -3.32
CA ASP A 146 -5.43 10.20 -4.73
C ASP A 146 -4.93 11.62 -4.99
N PHE A 147 -5.55 12.65 -4.40
CA PHE A 147 -5.11 14.05 -4.48
C PHE A 147 -3.66 14.22 -3.98
N LEU A 148 -3.35 13.63 -2.82
CA LEU A 148 -2.07 13.79 -2.13
C LEU A 148 -0.90 13.17 -2.91
N ILE A 149 -1.13 12.04 -3.58
CA ILE A 149 -0.07 11.31 -4.28
C ILE A 149 -0.13 11.46 -5.80
N ARG A 150 -0.77 12.49 -6.36
CA ARG A 150 -0.84 12.65 -7.82
C ARG A 150 0.57 12.65 -8.44
N PRO A 151 0.87 11.72 -9.35
CA PRO A 151 2.18 11.65 -9.98
C PRO A 151 2.35 12.85 -10.91
N ASN A 152 3.52 13.48 -10.86
CA ASN A 152 3.89 14.49 -11.84
C ASN A 152 4.28 13.82 -13.17
N LEU A 153 4.64 14.62 -14.18
CA LEU A 153 4.98 14.10 -15.51
C LEU A 153 6.13 13.09 -15.49
N GLU A 154 7.14 13.29 -14.64
CA GLU A 154 8.31 12.41 -14.57
C GLU A 154 7.95 11.06 -13.93
N MET A 155 7.18 11.08 -12.84
CA MET A 155 6.67 9.86 -12.23
C MET A 155 5.72 9.10 -13.18
N GLN A 156 4.87 9.81 -13.92
CA GLN A 156 4.01 9.19 -14.95
C GLN A 156 4.83 8.48 -16.03
N ARG A 157 5.91 9.11 -16.51
CA ARG A 157 6.85 8.46 -17.46
C ARG A 157 7.49 7.23 -16.85
N LEU A 158 7.93 7.31 -15.60
CA LEU A 158 8.53 6.16 -14.91
C LEU A 158 7.56 4.99 -14.75
N ILE A 159 6.30 5.29 -14.42
CA ILE A 159 5.22 4.30 -14.35
C ILE A 159 5.02 3.65 -15.71
N ALA A 160 4.87 4.45 -16.78
CA ALA A 160 4.68 3.95 -18.14
C ALA A 160 5.85 3.08 -18.62
N LEU A 161 7.09 3.54 -18.46
CA LEU A 161 8.29 2.80 -18.84
C LEU A 161 8.44 1.48 -18.08
N THR A 162 8.07 1.46 -16.80
CA THR A 162 8.07 0.22 -16.01
C THR A 162 6.96 -0.71 -16.47
N ALA A 163 5.77 -0.17 -16.75
CA ALA A 163 4.63 -0.94 -17.25
C ALA A 163 4.96 -1.64 -18.57
N ASP A 164 5.48 -0.90 -19.56
CA ASP A 164 5.82 -1.43 -20.89
C ASP A 164 6.83 -2.58 -20.81
N LYS A 165 7.75 -2.54 -19.84
CA LYS A 165 8.77 -3.57 -19.64
C LYS A 165 8.26 -4.78 -18.86
N ALA A 166 7.52 -4.55 -17.78
CA ALA A 166 7.10 -5.61 -16.87
C ALA A 166 5.79 -6.29 -17.30
N LEU A 167 4.97 -5.58 -18.07
CA LEU A 167 3.60 -5.95 -18.39
C LEU A 167 3.35 -5.72 -19.89
N PRO A 168 3.75 -6.66 -20.78
CA PRO A 168 3.54 -6.53 -22.22
C PRO A 168 2.08 -6.36 -22.66
N TRP A 169 1.15 -6.70 -21.76
CA TRP A 169 -0.29 -6.60 -21.94
C TRP A 169 -0.90 -5.35 -21.28
N TRP A 170 -0.06 -4.46 -20.72
CA TRP A 170 -0.48 -3.22 -20.09
C TRP A 170 -1.32 -2.36 -21.04
N GLY A 171 -2.37 -1.74 -20.51
CA GLY A 171 -3.28 -0.87 -21.27
C GLY A 171 -4.24 -1.57 -22.24
N SER A 172 -4.03 -2.87 -22.56
CA SER A 172 -4.84 -3.60 -23.54
C SER A 172 -5.65 -4.75 -22.93
N ARG A 173 -5.32 -5.22 -21.73
CA ARG A 173 -5.99 -6.36 -21.09
C ARG A 173 -6.24 -6.13 -19.59
N PRO A 174 -7.37 -6.63 -19.05
CA PRO A 174 -7.58 -6.66 -17.62
C PRO A 174 -6.53 -7.57 -16.96
N PHE A 175 -6.19 -7.28 -15.72
CA PHE A 175 -5.27 -8.08 -14.93
C PHE A 175 -5.62 -8.07 -13.46
N ILE A 176 -5.13 -9.09 -12.75
CA ILE A 176 -5.24 -9.22 -11.30
C ILE A 176 -4.00 -8.60 -10.67
N GLY A 177 -4.19 -7.63 -9.78
CA GLY A 177 -3.12 -7.13 -8.92
C GLY A 177 -2.99 -8.04 -7.70
N LEU A 178 -1.81 -8.61 -7.47
CA LEU A 178 -1.52 -9.44 -6.32
C LEU A 178 -0.43 -8.79 -5.47
N HIS A 179 -0.74 -8.47 -4.22
CA HIS A 179 0.23 -7.93 -3.27
C HIS A 179 0.41 -8.88 -2.09
N VAL A 180 1.61 -9.46 -1.99
CA VAL A 180 1.97 -10.36 -0.89
C VAL A 180 2.77 -9.60 0.17
N ARG A 181 2.18 -9.36 1.34
CA ARG A 181 2.87 -8.74 2.47
C ARG A 181 3.54 -9.82 3.32
N THR A 182 4.87 -9.87 3.30
CA THR A 182 5.71 -10.71 4.16
C THR A 182 6.55 -9.86 5.11
N GLY A 183 7.32 -10.51 5.99
CA GLY A 183 8.34 -9.86 6.82
C GLY A 183 7.90 -9.53 8.25
N ASP A 184 8.14 -8.29 8.67
CA ASP A 184 7.90 -7.73 10.00
C ASP A 184 6.42 -7.70 10.41
N LYS A 185 5.52 -7.81 9.43
CA LYS A 185 4.06 -7.81 9.61
C LYS A 185 3.54 -8.94 10.51
N LYS A 186 4.32 -10.00 10.75
CA LYS A 186 3.98 -11.10 11.69
C LYS A 186 3.53 -10.63 13.07
N ARG A 187 3.97 -9.44 13.51
CA ARG A 187 3.59 -8.85 14.79
C ARG A 187 2.22 -8.16 14.77
N GLU A 188 1.72 -7.81 13.60
CA GLU A 188 0.51 -6.99 13.41
C GLU A 188 -0.66 -7.77 12.83
N ALA A 189 -0.40 -8.80 12.02
CA ALA A 189 -1.41 -9.63 11.38
C ALA A 189 -0.89 -11.05 11.11
N PRO A 190 -1.79 -12.05 10.97
CA PRO A 190 -1.42 -13.38 10.49
C PRO A 190 -0.68 -13.31 9.15
N VAL A 191 0.32 -14.18 8.97
CA VAL A 191 0.98 -14.33 7.68
C VAL A 191 0.33 -15.46 6.92
N HIS A 192 -0.21 -15.11 5.74
CA HIS A 192 -0.79 -16.06 4.81
C HIS A 192 0.29 -16.78 4.01
N ALA A 193 0.17 -18.11 3.92
CA ALA A 193 1.04 -18.91 3.07
C ALA A 193 0.77 -18.63 1.58
N LEU A 194 1.80 -18.78 0.74
CA LEU A 194 1.66 -18.60 -0.72
C LEU A 194 0.61 -19.54 -1.34
N SER A 195 0.44 -20.73 -0.78
CA SER A 195 -0.59 -21.68 -1.20
C SER A 195 -2.01 -21.12 -1.05
N GLU A 196 -2.28 -20.33 -0.01
CA GLU A 196 -3.57 -19.67 0.19
C GLU A 196 -3.84 -18.64 -0.91
N TYR A 197 -2.84 -17.81 -1.22
CA TYR A 197 -2.92 -16.87 -2.34
C TYR A 197 -3.15 -17.58 -3.67
N LYS A 198 -2.50 -18.73 -3.90
CA LYS A 198 -2.70 -19.53 -5.13
C LYS A 198 -4.15 -19.99 -5.26
N VAL A 199 -4.74 -20.54 -4.21
CA VAL A 199 -6.14 -21.00 -4.22
C VAL A 199 -7.11 -19.87 -4.53
N VAL A 200 -6.91 -18.70 -3.90
CA VAL A 200 -7.73 -17.51 -4.17
C VAL A 200 -7.53 -17.03 -5.60
N LEU A 201 -6.29 -16.95 -6.06
CA LEU A 201 -5.96 -16.50 -7.40
C LEU A 201 -6.59 -17.39 -8.48
N GLU A 202 -6.57 -18.70 -8.31
CA GLU A 202 -7.21 -19.66 -9.23
C GLU A 202 -8.73 -19.46 -9.28
N ARG A 203 -9.36 -19.25 -8.12
CA ARG A 203 -10.80 -18.95 -8.04
C ARG A 203 -11.13 -17.63 -8.74
N VAL A 204 -10.35 -16.57 -8.51
CA VAL A 204 -10.57 -15.27 -9.15
C VAL A 204 -10.34 -15.37 -10.66
N ALA A 205 -9.29 -16.06 -11.10
CA ALA A 205 -9.01 -16.25 -12.53
C ALA A 205 -10.16 -17.00 -13.23
N MET A 206 -10.66 -18.08 -12.62
CA MET A 206 -11.78 -18.87 -13.15
C MET A 206 -13.07 -18.05 -13.22
N THR A 207 -13.39 -17.28 -12.18
CA THR A 207 -14.66 -16.53 -12.10
C THR A 207 -14.66 -15.25 -12.95
N SER A 208 -13.52 -14.57 -13.05
CA SER A 208 -13.39 -13.32 -13.81
C SER A 208 -12.96 -13.51 -15.27
N GLY A 209 -12.39 -14.67 -15.62
CA GLY A 209 -11.75 -14.89 -16.92
C GLY A 209 -10.39 -14.18 -17.07
N ILE A 210 -9.86 -13.57 -16.01
CA ILE A 210 -8.59 -12.84 -16.05
C ILE A 210 -7.44 -13.78 -15.69
N ASN A 211 -6.52 -14.02 -16.64
CA ASN A 211 -5.38 -14.93 -16.45
C ASN A 211 -4.01 -14.25 -16.38
N THR A 212 -3.98 -12.91 -16.36
CA THR A 212 -2.74 -12.12 -16.22
C THR A 212 -2.67 -11.51 -14.84
N VAL A 213 -1.50 -11.64 -14.21
CA VAL A 213 -1.28 -11.25 -12.81
C VAL A 213 -0.03 -10.38 -12.71
N LEU A 214 -0.15 -9.28 -11.97
CA LEU A 214 0.99 -8.49 -11.51
C LEU A 214 1.25 -8.83 -10.04
N LEU A 215 2.35 -9.52 -9.77
CA LEU A 215 2.84 -9.84 -8.42
C LEU A 215 3.75 -8.71 -7.89
N THR A 216 3.39 -8.22 -6.71
CA THR A 216 4.11 -7.19 -5.94
C THR A 216 4.19 -7.61 -4.47
N GLY A 217 4.99 -6.90 -3.67
CA GLY A 217 5.05 -7.17 -2.24
C GLY A 217 6.40 -6.84 -1.62
N SER A 218 6.49 -7.09 -0.31
CA SER A 218 7.73 -6.95 0.47
C SER A 218 8.66 -8.16 0.29
N LEU A 219 8.78 -8.62 -0.95
CA LEU A 219 9.55 -9.79 -1.36
C LEU A 219 10.83 -9.32 -2.06
N SER A 220 11.93 -10.04 -1.83
CA SER A 220 13.13 -9.93 -2.66
C SER A 220 12.85 -10.36 -4.11
N ASP A 221 13.71 -9.98 -5.05
CA ASP A 221 13.54 -10.36 -6.46
C ASP A 221 13.57 -11.88 -6.67
N ASP A 222 14.36 -12.61 -5.89
CA ASP A 222 14.43 -14.07 -5.95
C ASP A 222 13.16 -14.72 -5.41
N GLU A 223 12.60 -14.19 -4.32
CA GLU A 223 11.30 -14.63 -3.79
C GLU A 223 10.18 -14.32 -4.78
N LYS A 224 10.13 -13.11 -5.36
CA LYS A 224 9.15 -12.76 -6.40
C LYS A 224 9.23 -13.73 -7.58
N ARG A 225 10.43 -14.07 -8.03
CA ARG A 225 10.67 -15.03 -9.12
C ARG A 225 10.19 -16.44 -8.76
N ALA A 226 10.52 -16.93 -7.56
CA ALA A 226 10.08 -18.23 -7.07
C ALA A 226 8.55 -18.30 -6.94
N TYR A 227 7.95 -17.24 -6.41
CA TYR A 227 6.51 -17.13 -6.21
C TYR A 227 5.79 -17.09 -7.56
N ALA A 228 6.27 -16.29 -8.51
CA ALA A 228 5.72 -16.23 -9.85
C ALA A 228 5.71 -17.61 -10.52
N LYS A 229 6.78 -18.42 -10.35
CA LYS A 229 6.82 -19.80 -10.87
C LYS A 229 5.77 -20.71 -10.23
N ILE A 230 5.58 -20.63 -8.92
CA ILE A 230 4.60 -21.44 -8.18
C ILE A 230 3.15 -21.05 -8.52
N LEU A 231 2.91 -19.75 -8.69
CA LEU A 231 1.59 -19.24 -9.06
C LEU A 231 1.26 -19.53 -10.54
N ALA A 232 2.26 -19.47 -11.42
CA ALA A 232 2.11 -19.80 -12.84
C ALA A 232 1.94 -21.31 -13.11
N SER A 233 2.32 -22.20 -12.18
CA SER A 233 2.03 -23.64 -12.28
C SER A 233 0.56 -23.98 -12.00
N SER A 234 -0.33 -23.01 -12.17
CA SER A 234 -1.77 -23.18 -12.05
C SER A 234 -2.35 -23.89 -13.27
N SER A 235 -3.39 -24.70 -13.05
CA SER A 235 -4.18 -25.31 -14.12
C SER A 235 -4.93 -24.30 -15.00
N GLN A 236 -5.06 -23.04 -14.55
CA GLN A 236 -5.83 -21.98 -15.23
C GLN A 236 -5.02 -21.19 -16.28
N GLY A 237 -3.79 -21.63 -16.61
CA GLY A 237 -2.95 -20.93 -17.60
C GLY A 237 -2.54 -19.53 -17.14
N ILE A 238 -2.35 -19.34 -15.83
CA ILE A 238 -2.07 -18.04 -15.22
C ILE A 238 -0.66 -17.58 -15.60
N ARG A 239 -0.58 -16.35 -16.12
CA ARG A 239 0.67 -15.66 -16.46
C ARG A 239 0.98 -14.64 -15.39
N VAL A 240 2.08 -14.84 -14.68
CA VAL A 240 2.50 -13.97 -13.58
C VAL A 240 3.71 -13.15 -14.00
N SER A 241 3.55 -11.83 -13.97
CA SER A 241 4.61 -10.84 -14.11
C SER A 241 4.95 -10.25 -12.74
N TYR A 242 6.17 -9.78 -12.56
CA TYR A 242 6.58 -8.99 -11.39
C TYR A 242 7.57 -7.91 -11.81
N ILE A 243 7.71 -6.89 -10.96
CA ILE A 243 8.65 -5.79 -11.20
C ILE A 243 9.91 -6.08 -10.38
N PRO A 244 11.07 -6.30 -11.02
CA PRO A 244 12.30 -6.54 -10.30
C PRO A 244 12.80 -5.23 -9.69
N SER A 245 13.25 -5.27 -8.44
CA SER A 245 13.81 -4.14 -7.70
C SER A 245 15.02 -3.53 -8.42
N ILE A 246 15.79 -4.33 -9.18
CA ILE A 246 16.89 -3.81 -10.01
C ILE A 246 16.43 -2.81 -11.08
N ALA A 247 15.15 -2.79 -11.46
CA ALA A 247 14.63 -1.77 -12.36
C ALA A 247 14.83 -0.34 -11.81
N PHE A 248 14.98 -0.21 -10.49
CA PHE A 248 15.14 1.06 -9.79
C PHE A 248 16.57 1.34 -9.31
N SER A 249 17.49 0.38 -9.41
CA SER A 249 18.89 0.57 -8.98
C SER A 249 19.65 1.58 -9.84
N ARG A 250 19.15 1.88 -11.05
CA ARG A 250 19.68 2.92 -11.93
C ARG A 250 19.45 4.34 -11.41
N PHE A 251 18.52 4.51 -10.46
CA PHE A 251 18.35 5.77 -9.76
C PHE A 251 19.32 5.77 -8.59
N SER A 252 20.46 6.47 -8.74
CA SER A 252 21.51 6.64 -7.72
C SER A 252 21.06 7.41 -6.46
N CYS A 253 19.75 7.48 -6.21
CA CYS A 253 19.13 8.22 -5.14
C CYS A 253 18.69 7.23 -4.03
N PRO A 254 18.94 7.53 -2.75
CA PRO A 254 18.33 6.81 -1.62
C PRO A 254 16.80 6.67 -1.70
N GLY A 255 16.14 7.47 -2.55
CA GLY A 255 14.72 7.39 -2.88
C GLY A 255 14.32 6.28 -3.87
N SER A 256 15.24 5.45 -4.38
CA SER A 256 14.92 4.39 -5.35
C SER A 256 13.90 3.38 -4.81
N ILE A 257 13.93 3.08 -3.51
CA ILE A 257 12.95 2.22 -2.84
C ILE A 257 11.56 2.89 -2.79
N VAL A 258 11.51 4.19 -2.50
CA VAL A 258 10.26 4.95 -2.46
C VAL A 258 9.64 5.05 -3.85
N LEU A 259 10.46 5.27 -4.88
CA LEU A 259 10.02 5.25 -6.28
C LEU A 259 9.50 3.88 -6.69
N ALA A 260 10.24 2.82 -6.37
CA ALA A 260 9.82 1.45 -6.62
C ALA A 260 8.45 1.17 -5.99
N PHE A 261 8.29 1.55 -4.71
CA PHE A 261 7.03 1.44 -3.98
C PHE A 261 5.89 2.14 -4.71
N PHE A 262 6.06 3.42 -5.08
CA PHE A 262 4.98 4.15 -5.73
C PHE A 262 4.69 3.62 -7.13
N VAL A 263 5.70 3.20 -7.89
CA VAL A 263 5.47 2.55 -9.19
C VAL A 263 4.67 1.27 -9.02
N GLU A 264 5.02 0.40 -8.06
CA GLU A 264 4.23 -0.80 -7.76
C GLU A 264 2.78 -0.45 -7.39
N VAL A 265 2.58 0.52 -6.50
CA VAL A 265 1.23 0.97 -6.07
C VAL A 265 0.42 1.53 -7.25
N PHE A 266 1.02 2.38 -8.08
CA PHE A 266 0.33 2.93 -9.26
C PHE A 266 0.06 1.88 -10.31
N LEU A 267 0.91 0.86 -10.44
CA LEU A 267 0.62 -0.23 -11.36
C LEU A 267 -0.50 -1.12 -10.83
N LEU A 268 -0.53 -1.40 -9.53
CA LEU A 268 -1.63 -2.13 -8.89
C LEU A 268 -2.97 -1.37 -8.94
N ARG A 269 -2.95 -0.04 -8.83
CA ARG A 269 -4.15 0.83 -8.97
C ARG A 269 -4.91 0.57 -10.28
N GLU A 270 -4.20 0.16 -11.32
CA GLU A 270 -4.75 -0.03 -12.65
C GLU A 270 -5.38 -1.42 -12.86
N CYS A 271 -5.25 -2.32 -11.88
CA CYS A 271 -5.79 -3.67 -11.99
C CYS A 271 -7.32 -3.69 -12.03
N SER A 272 -7.88 -4.78 -12.56
CA SER A 272 -9.33 -4.99 -12.61
C SER A 272 -9.87 -5.71 -11.37
N TYR A 273 -9.00 -6.45 -10.68
CA TYR A 273 -9.30 -7.16 -9.44
C TYR A 273 -8.05 -7.18 -8.58
N PHE A 274 -8.18 -6.89 -7.28
CA PHE A 274 -7.05 -6.88 -6.35
C PHE A 274 -7.10 -8.04 -5.35
N ILE A 275 -5.98 -8.71 -5.12
CA ILE A 275 -5.80 -9.72 -4.08
C ILE A 275 -4.68 -9.23 -3.16
N GLY A 276 -4.97 -9.09 -1.87
CA GLY A 276 -4.00 -8.60 -0.90
C GLY A 276 -4.57 -8.60 0.50
N THR A 277 -3.95 -7.83 1.39
CA THR A 277 -4.31 -7.74 2.81
C THR A 277 -4.74 -6.32 3.16
N GLN A 278 -5.92 -6.13 3.76
CA GLN A 278 -6.36 -4.84 4.28
C GLN A 278 -5.74 -4.50 5.63
N SER A 279 -5.11 -5.45 6.33
CA SER A 279 -4.22 -5.12 7.44
C SER A 279 -2.94 -4.42 6.97
N SER A 280 -2.56 -4.53 5.69
CA SER A 280 -1.43 -3.80 5.11
C SER A 280 -1.86 -2.39 4.67
N ASN A 281 -1.14 -1.37 5.15
CA ASN A 281 -1.31 0.00 4.65
C ASN A 281 -1.15 0.08 3.12
N VAL A 282 -0.32 -0.77 2.52
CA VAL A 282 -0.15 -0.83 1.06
C VAL A 282 -1.41 -1.37 0.38
N GLY A 283 -2.02 -2.43 0.93
CA GLY A 283 -3.25 -3.01 0.39
C GLY A 283 -4.41 -2.01 0.46
N ARG A 284 -4.55 -1.31 1.58
CA ARG A 284 -5.53 -0.22 1.73
C ARG A 284 -5.30 0.91 0.74
N LEU A 285 -4.05 1.37 0.62
CA LEU A 285 -3.68 2.43 -0.32
C LEU A 285 -4.05 2.07 -1.76
N VAL A 286 -3.75 0.84 -2.21
CA VAL A 286 -4.14 0.38 -3.55
C VAL A 286 -5.66 0.39 -3.71
N TYR A 287 -6.40 -0.15 -2.74
CA TYR A 287 -7.86 -0.21 -2.77
C TYR A 287 -8.49 1.20 -2.85
N GLU A 288 -8.00 2.14 -2.06
CA GLU A 288 -8.41 3.55 -2.09
C GLU A 288 -8.15 4.19 -3.46
N LEU A 289 -6.96 3.98 -4.04
CA LEU A 289 -6.60 4.56 -5.34
C LEU A 289 -7.40 3.95 -6.50
N MET A 290 -7.70 2.65 -6.45
CA MET A 290 -8.61 2.00 -7.39
C MET A 290 -10.02 2.60 -7.30
N ALA A 291 -10.50 2.86 -6.08
CA ALA A 291 -11.80 3.46 -5.85
C ALA A 291 -11.86 4.89 -6.38
N ALA A 292 -10.82 5.67 -6.09
CA ALA A 292 -10.66 7.03 -6.55
C ALA A 292 -10.68 7.13 -8.08
N LYS A 293 -9.97 6.20 -8.75
CA LYS A 293 -9.90 6.13 -10.21
C LYS A 293 -11.24 5.75 -10.84
N SER A 294 -11.88 4.71 -10.33
CA SER A 294 -13.07 4.11 -10.95
C SER A 294 -14.38 4.79 -10.53
N HIS A 295 -14.32 5.69 -9.54
CA HIS A 295 -15.47 6.33 -8.91
C HIS A 295 -16.50 5.33 -8.33
N ARG A 296 -16.06 4.10 -8.01
CA ARG A 296 -16.89 3.03 -7.43
C ARG A 296 -16.04 2.15 -6.50
N LEU A 297 -16.69 1.27 -5.73
CA LEU A 297 -15.97 0.30 -4.91
C LEU A 297 -15.22 -0.71 -5.82
N PRO A 298 -13.90 -0.88 -5.64
CA PRO A 298 -13.12 -1.86 -6.38
C PRO A 298 -13.48 -3.29 -6.04
N LEU A 299 -13.21 -4.20 -6.97
CA LEU A 299 -13.23 -5.63 -6.70
C LEU A 299 -11.94 -6.02 -5.99
N MET A 300 -12.07 -6.60 -4.79
CA MET A 300 -10.95 -7.06 -3.99
C MET A 300 -11.28 -8.38 -3.30
N HIS A 301 -10.27 -9.25 -3.18
CA HIS A 301 -10.25 -10.33 -2.20
C HIS A 301 -9.23 -9.97 -1.11
N ASP A 302 -9.73 -9.78 0.10
CA ASP A 302 -8.90 -9.54 1.28
C ASP A 302 -8.56 -10.86 1.96
N MET A 303 -7.27 -11.17 2.06
CA MET A 303 -6.80 -12.41 2.68
C MET A 303 -7.07 -12.42 4.19
N ASP A 304 -7.09 -11.26 4.85
CA ASP A 304 -7.27 -11.18 6.29
C ASP A 304 -8.75 -11.19 6.72
N ASN A 305 -9.69 -11.06 5.77
CA ASN A 305 -11.11 -10.75 6.02
C ASN A 305 -11.32 -9.53 6.94
N ALA A 306 -10.38 -8.61 6.94
CA ALA A 306 -10.30 -7.51 7.85
C ALA A 306 -10.74 -6.24 7.12
N PHE A 307 -12.06 -6.00 7.05
CA PHE A 307 -12.54 -4.76 6.44
C PHE A 307 -12.22 -3.57 7.37
N TRP A 308 -11.12 -2.89 7.10
CA TRP A 308 -10.63 -1.78 7.92
C TRP A 308 -10.90 -0.44 7.23
N PHE A 309 -11.76 0.38 7.83
CA PHE A 309 -11.79 1.81 7.56
C PHE A 309 -11.15 2.54 8.75
N VAL A 310 -9.89 2.96 8.59
CA VAL A 310 -9.21 3.79 9.60
C VAL A 310 -9.69 5.22 9.40
N ALA A 311 -10.89 5.50 9.87
CA ALA A 311 -11.29 6.86 10.18
C ALA A 311 -11.65 6.90 11.66
N GLY A 312 -10.60 6.97 12.50
CA GLY A 312 -10.63 7.45 13.88
C GLY A 312 -11.40 6.70 14.94
N ASP A 313 -12.44 5.96 14.57
CA ASP A 313 -13.54 5.71 15.49
C ASP A 313 -13.61 4.25 15.93
N GLY A 314 -12.69 3.40 15.48
CA GLY A 314 -12.76 1.96 15.73
C GLY A 314 -14.04 1.33 15.21
N ILE A 315 -14.71 1.97 14.24
CA ILE A 315 -15.92 1.41 13.62
C ILE A 315 -15.48 0.21 12.79
N ASP A 316 -15.68 -0.95 13.38
CA ASP A 316 -15.55 -2.23 12.71
C ASP A 316 -16.65 -2.35 11.64
N MET A 317 -16.33 -1.87 10.45
CA MET A 317 -17.18 -1.98 9.27
C MET A 317 -17.45 -3.45 8.94
N SER A 318 -16.62 -4.42 9.37
CA SER A 318 -16.92 -5.83 9.19
C SER A 318 -18.18 -6.26 9.93
N ASN A 319 -18.52 -5.64 11.07
CA ASN A 319 -19.80 -5.85 11.75
C ASN A 319 -20.99 -5.22 11.02
N ILE A 320 -20.78 -4.09 10.32
CA ILE A 320 -21.81 -3.46 9.50
C ILE A 320 -22.07 -4.30 8.24
N PHE A 321 -21.02 -4.76 7.57
CA PHE A 321 -21.13 -5.67 6.42
C PHE A 321 -21.75 -7.02 6.83
N ARG A 322 -21.33 -7.62 7.96
CA ARG A 322 -21.98 -8.86 8.47
C ARG A 322 -23.47 -8.67 8.74
N LYS A 323 -23.87 -7.53 9.32
CA LYS A 323 -25.28 -7.21 9.58
C LYS A 323 -26.07 -6.92 8.30
N ALA A 324 -25.47 -6.21 7.34
CA ALA A 324 -26.13 -5.80 6.11
C ALA A 324 -26.28 -6.95 5.09
N TYR A 325 -25.33 -7.88 5.07
CA TYR A 325 -25.29 -8.99 4.11
C TYR A 325 -25.63 -10.35 4.71
N GLY A 326 -26.13 -10.39 5.95
CA GLY A 326 -26.77 -11.59 6.52
C GLY A 326 -25.86 -12.81 6.62
N HIS A 327 -24.62 -12.65 7.11
CA HIS A 327 -23.84 -13.83 7.48
C HIS A 327 -24.47 -14.44 8.74
N ASP A 328 -25.12 -15.60 8.56
CA ASP A 328 -25.81 -16.35 9.62
C ASP A 328 -25.02 -16.41 10.92
N ALA A 329 -25.66 -15.98 12.00
CA ALA A 329 -25.12 -16.01 13.36
C ALA A 329 -24.65 -17.42 13.81
N ALA A 330 -25.07 -18.47 13.12
CA ALA A 330 -24.70 -19.86 13.37
C ALA A 330 -23.22 -20.18 13.11
N VAL A 331 -22.54 -19.46 12.21
CA VAL A 331 -21.10 -19.66 11.93
C VAL A 331 -20.22 -19.01 13.00
N THR A 332 -20.72 -17.96 13.64
CA THR A 332 -20.00 -17.23 14.70
C THR A 332 -19.96 -18.02 16.02
N SER A 333 -20.99 -18.82 16.31
CA SER A 333 -21.01 -19.70 17.48
C SER A 333 -20.00 -20.84 17.40
N SER A 334 -19.72 -21.38 16.21
CA SER A 334 -18.76 -22.47 16.02
C SER A 334 -17.30 -21.99 16.05
N LEU A 335 -17.01 -20.77 15.60
CA LEU A 335 -15.67 -20.17 15.71
C LEU A 335 -15.33 -19.77 17.16
N ASN A 336 -16.29 -19.22 17.90
CA ASN A 336 -16.09 -18.89 19.32
C ASN A 336 -16.04 -20.14 20.22
N ALA A 337 -16.73 -21.22 19.85
CA ALA A 337 -16.61 -22.53 20.52
C ALA A 337 -15.25 -23.20 20.26
N GLY A 338 -14.67 -23.02 19.07
CA GLY A 338 -13.34 -23.51 18.74
C GLY A 338 -12.21 -22.81 19.50
N GLN A 339 -12.32 -21.50 19.76
CA GLN A 339 -11.32 -20.76 20.54
C GLN A 339 -11.38 -21.02 22.05
N LYS A 340 -12.57 -21.27 22.62
CA LYS A 340 -12.70 -21.65 24.04
C LYS A 340 -12.24 -23.08 24.35
N GLY A 341 -12.03 -23.93 23.34
CA GLY A 341 -11.55 -25.30 23.51
C GLY A 341 -10.04 -25.45 23.67
N MET A 342 -9.25 -24.38 23.48
CA MET A 342 -7.78 -24.44 23.55
C MET A 342 -7.16 -23.94 24.87
N GLU A 343 -7.95 -23.40 25.81
CA GLU A 343 -7.41 -22.85 27.07
C GLU A 343 -7.20 -23.89 28.19
N HIS A 344 -7.57 -25.16 27.99
CA HIS A 344 -7.34 -26.23 28.98
C HIS A 344 -6.75 -27.50 28.33
N LEU A 345 -5.48 -27.43 27.93
CA LEU A 345 -4.64 -28.61 27.75
C LEU A 345 -3.53 -28.57 28.82
N PRO A 346 -3.43 -29.57 29.72
CA PRO A 346 -2.34 -29.61 30.69
C PRO A 346 -1.01 -29.90 29.99
N ASP A 347 0.04 -29.18 30.40
CA ASP A 347 1.44 -29.44 30.06
C ASP A 347 1.80 -30.89 30.39
N LYS A 348 1.76 -31.76 29.38
CA LYS A 348 2.41 -33.07 29.41
C LYS A 348 3.40 -33.13 28.26
N ALA A 349 4.68 -33.15 28.63
CA ALA A 349 5.78 -33.39 27.71
C ALA A 349 5.54 -34.70 26.93
N PRO A 350 5.81 -34.74 25.62
CA PRO A 350 5.65 -35.95 24.83
C PRO A 350 6.66 -37.02 25.28
N PRO A 351 6.31 -38.31 25.21
CA PRO A 351 7.21 -39.39 25.56
C PRO A 351 8.39 -39.44 24.58
N ARG A 352 9.59 -39.61 25.12
CA ARG A 352 10.82 -39.85 24.35
C ARG A 352 10.66 -41.12 23.51
N ALA A 353 10.88 -41.00 22.21
CA ALA A 353 10.94 -42.13 21.30
C ALA A 353 12.18 -43.02 21.60
N PRO A 354 12.11 -44.34 21.34
CA PRO A 354 13.25 -45.24 21.57
C PRO A 354 14.39 -44.94 20.59
N LEU A 355 15.61 -44.92 21.12
CA LEU A 355 16.85 -44.95 20.35
C LEU A 355 16.93 -46.28 19.57
N LEU A 356 16.70 -46.21 18.26
CA LEU A 356 17.06 -47.28 17.34
C LEU A 356 18.53 -47.14 16.96
N SER A 357 19.24 -48.24 17.19
CA SER A 357 20.65 -48.49 16.91
C SER A 357 21.03 -48.26 15.44
N ARG A 358 22.14 -47.54 15.25
CA ARG A 358 22.87 -47.42 13.99
C ARG A 358 23.53 -48.76 13.65
N GLU A 359 23.03 -49.45 12.63
CA GLU A 359 23.87 -50.35 11.83
C GLU A 359 24.28 -49.62 10.55
N GLY A 360 25.56 -49.74 10.22
CA GLY A 360 26.20 -49.04 9.12
C GLY A 360 25.93 -49.68 7.77
N HIS A 361 25.89 -48.84 6.74
CA HIS A 361 26.19 -49.27 5.38
C HIS A 361 26.90 -48.13 4.64
N ASP A 362 28.17 -48.40 4.31
CA ASP A 362 28.97 -47.63 3.37
C ASP A 362 28.36 -47.76 1.96
N GLY A 363 27.94 -46.63 1.40
CA GLY A 363 27.48 -46.51 0.02
C GLY A 363 27.90 -45.16 -0.54
N GLY A 364 29.11 -45.11 -1.10
CA GLY A 364 29.62 -43.92 -1.78
C GLY A 364 28.77 -43.54 -3.02
N PRO A 365 28.75 -42.26 -3.42
CA PRO A 365 27.94 -41.80 -4.54
C PRO A 365 28.48 -42.30 -5.89
N PRO A 366 27.59 -42.64 -6.85
CA PRO A 366 28.00 -43.07 -8.18
C PRO A 366 28.66 -41.91 -8.95
N ARG A 367 29.81 -42.19 -9.56
CA ARG A 367 30.51 -41.25 -10.45
C ARG A 367 29.72 -41.05 -11.74
N LEU A 368 29.52 -39.79 -12.11
CA LEU A 368 28.92 -39.41 -13.38
C LEU A 368 29.89 -39.70 -14.55
N PRO A 369 29.38 -40.12 -15.73
CA PRO A 369 30.20 -40.33 -16.91
C PRO A 369 30.74 -39.00 -17.46
N GLY A 370 32.04 -38.99 -17.73
CA GLY A 370 32.73 -37.85 -18.34
C GLY A 370 32.36 -37.65 -19.82
N PRO A 371 32.62 -36.44 -20.36
CA PRO A 371 32.28 -36.12 -21.75
C PRO A 371 33.18 -36.85 -22.75
N PRO A 372 32.67 -37.15 -23.96
CA PRO A 372 33.43 -37.86 -24.98
C PRO A 372 34.59 -37.00 -25.51
N ARG A 373 35.78 -37.61 -25.58
CA ARG A 373 36.96 -37.03 -26.22
C ARG A 373 36.70 -36.90 -27.72
N ARG A 374 36.86 -35.69 -28.27
CA ARG A 374 36.99 -35.48 -29.72
C ARG A 374 38.36 -36.00 -30.15
N GLY A 375 38.36 -36.95 -31.08
CA GLY A 375 39.55 -37.41 -31.78
C GLY A 375 39.58 -36.86 -33.20
N VAL A 376 40.77 -36.37 -33.57
CA VAL A 376 41.28 -35.92 -34.87
C VAL A 376 40.75 -34.57 -35.37
#